data_AF-I1PYA5-F1
#
_entry.id   AF-I1PYA5-F1
#
_cell.length_a   1.000
_cell.length_b   1.000
_cell.length_c   1.000
_cell.angle_alpha   90.00
_cell.angle_beta   90.00
_cell.angle_gamma   90.00
#
_symmetry.space_group_name_H-M   'P 1'
#
loop_
_entity.id
_entity.type
_entity.pdbx_description
1 polymer ?
#
loop_
_entity_poly.entity_id
_entity_poly.type
_entity_poly.pdbx_seq_one_letter_code
_entity_poly.pdbx_strand_id
1 'polypeptide(L)'
;CRLQELLSGGSGDSLWYIYLACCNFHPKVRIGHLKCLTRIQLCMVNITENGLSSLLFISLGLERLELRHCSTIKSLKIPCLQRLSYLEVMTCDGLRVIESKAPNLSSFRFAGDLRVQVSLGETVQIKQIYRLCNDAAFYARTELPSSMPNLERLLIHSDTEMVNTQMLPSKFYHLKYLNIALGGGTYDYLSLAL
;
A
#
# COMPACT_ATOMS: atom_id res chain seq x y z
N CYS A 1 -15.86 -8.62 15.11
CA CYS A 1 -15.32 -7.89 16.28
C CYS A 1 -16.31 -6.86 16.80
N ARG A 2 -16.66 -6.85 18.10
CA ARG A 2 -17.47 -5.78 18.72
C ARG A 2 -16.60 -4.55 19.06
N LEU A 3 -15.85 -4.05 18.07
CA LEU A 3 -15.02 -2.85 18.21
C LEU A 3 -15.83 -1.62 18.63
N GLN A 4 -17.13 -1.64 18.32
CA GLN A 4 -18.08 -0.61 18.71
C GLN A 4 -18.21 -0.43 20.23
N GLU A 5 -18.07 -1.51 21.02
CA GLU A 5 -18.12 -1.44 22.50
C GLU A 5 -16.82 -0.83 23.06
N LEU A 6 -15.67 -1.10 22.42
CA LEU A 6 -14.37 -0.52 22.81
C LEU A 6 -14.24 0.97 22.45
N LEU A 7 -14.82 1.40 21.33
CA LEU A 7 -14.73 2.79 20.86
C LEU A 7 -15.78 3.72 21.46
N SER A 8 -16.85 3.18 22.05
CA SER A 8 -17.92 3.97 22.69
C SER A 8 -17.62 4.34 24.16
N GLY A 9 -16.65 3.68 24.80
CA GLY A 9 -16.31 3.86 26.22
C GLY A 9 -15.38 5.03 26.56
N GLY A 10 -15.33 6.11 25.76
CA GLY A 10 -14.48 7.29 26.04
C GLY A 10 -12.99 7.12 25.69
N SER A 11 -12.57 5.96 25.16
CA SER A 11 -11.18 5.65 24.78
C SER A 11 -10.73 6.26 23.44
N GLY A 12 -11.60 6.98 22.72
CA GLY A 12 -11.29 7.53 21.39
C GLY A 12 -10.08 8.48 21.36
N ASP A 13 -9.81 9.15 22.49
CA ASP A 13 -8.68 10.09 22.64
C ASP A 13 -7.36 9.41 23.08
N SER A 14 -7.34 8.11 23.36
CA SER A 14 -6.11 7.37 23.73
C SER A 14 -5.74 6.24 22.77
N LEU A 15 -6.67 5.85 21.89
CA LEU A 15 -6.43 4.78 20.94
C LEU A 15 -5.55 5.26 19.79
N TRP A 16 -4.31 4.76 19.74
CA TRP A 16 -3.33 5.12 18.71
C TRP A 16 -3.08 4.03 17.66
N TYR A 17 -3.46 2.78 17.94
CA TYR A 17 -3.25 1.65 17.02
C TYR A 17 -4.44 0.68 17.06
N ILE A 18 -4.99 0.39 15.88
CA ILE A 18 -5.97 -0.68 15.68
C ILE A 18 -5.32 -1.81 14.89
N TYR A 19 -5.31 -3.00 15.47
CA TYR A 19 -4.99 -4.24 14.78
C TYR A 19 -6.21 -5.16 14.80
N LEU A 20 -6.62 -5.65 13.63
CA LEU A 20 -7.68 -6.63 13.51
C LEU A 20 -7.26 -7.75 12.57
N ALA A 21 -7.59 -8.97 12.96
CA ALA A 21 -7.32 -10.16 12.17
C ALA A 21 -8.54 -11.09 12.11
N CYS A 22 -8.69 -11.78 10.97
CA CYS A 22 -9.61 -12.93 10.81
C CYS A 22 -11.07 -12.64 11.22
N CYS A 23 -11.60 -11.45 10.95
CA CYS A 23 -12.91 -11.07 11.47
C CYS A 23 -13.77 -10.24 10.51
N ASN A 24 -15.08 -10.25 10.74
CA ASN A 24 -16.00 -9.29 10.14
C ASN A 24 -15.93 -7.96 10.92
N PHE A 25 -15.74 -6.86 10.20
CA PHE A 25 -15.68 -5.52 10.75
C PHE A 25 -16.57 -4.56 9.97
N HIS A 26 -17.58 -4.03 10.66
CA HIS A 26 -18.56 -3.09 10.11
C HIS A 26 -18.53 -1.81 10.94
N PRO A 27 -17.58 -0.89 10.71
CA PRO A 27 -17.54 0.38 11.42
C PRO A 27 -18.82 1.16 11.12
N LYS A 28 -19.56 1.54 12.16
CA LYS A 28 -20.75 2.40 12.06
C LYS A 28 -20.35 3.84 12.30
N VAL A 29 -21.03 4.77 11.64
CA VAL A 29 -20.79 6.24 11.63
C VAL A 29 -20.85 6.90 13.03
N ARG A 30 -21.28 6.19 14.08
CA ARG A 30 -21.37 6.71 15.47
C ARG A 30 -20.05 6.74 16.24
N ILE A 31 -18.92 6.46 15.60
CA ILE A 31 -17.60 6.52 16.23
C ILE A 31 -17.16 7.99 16.24
N GLY A 32 -16.89 8.55 17.43
CA GLY A 32 -16.30 9.89 17.56
C GLY A 32 -14.92 9.99 16.88
N HIS A 33 -14.38 11.20 16.74
CA HIS A 33 -13.08 11.39 16.07
C HIS A 33 -11.98 10.55 16.74
N LEU A 34 -11.29 9.71 15.97
CA LEU A 34 -10.16 8.91 16.43
C LEU A 34 -8.88 9.74 16.31
N LYS A 35 -8.80 10.83 17.09
CA LYS A 35 -7.79 11.89 16.93
C LYS A 35 -6.36 11.37 17.11
N CYS A 36 -6.17 10.43 18.02
CA CYS A 36 -4.86 9.87 18.35
C CYS A 36 -4.50 8.64 17.51
N LEU A 37 -5.42 8.13 16.68
CA LEU A 37 -5.18 6.94 15.88
C LEU A 37 -4.16 7.24 14.79
N THR A 38 -2.98 6.65 14.92
CA THR A 38 -1.85 6.79 13.99
C THR A 38 -1.66 5.55 13.12
N ARG A 39 -2.15 4.39 13.54
CA ARG A 39 -1.99 3.14 12.77
C ARG A 39 -3.26 2.31 12.70
N ILE A 40 -3.57 1.84 11.51
CA ILE A 40 -4.60 0.83 11.25
C ILE A 40 -3.93 -0.33 10.51
N GLN A 41 -4.06 -1.54 11.06
CA GLN A 41 -3.64 -2.78 10.42
C GLN A 41 -4.80 -3.77 10.41
N LEU A 42 -5.23 -4.16 9.21
CA LEU A 42 -6.31 -5.11 8.96
C LEU A 42 -5.75 -6.32 8.22
N CYS A 43 -5.93 -7.52 8.77
CA CYS A 43 -5.44 -8.77 8.18
C CYS A 43 -6.57 -9.80 8.04
N MET A 44 -6.89 -10.25 6.83
CA MET A 44 -8.03 -11.17 6.60
C MET A 44 -9.33 -10.64 7.24
N VAL A 45 -9.54 -9.33 7.14
CA VAL A 45 -10.72 -8.66 7.70
C VAL A 45 -11.74 -8.45 6.57
N ASN A 46 -12.96 -8.91 6.80
CA ASN A 46 -14.09 -8.59 5.93
C ASN A 46 -14.64 -7.21 6.33
N ILE A 47 -14.26 -6.20 5.55
CA ILE A 47 -14.70 -4.81 5.68
C ILE A 47 -15.22 -4.33 4.32
N THR A 48 -16.32 -3.59 4.33
CA THR A 48 -16.86 -2.98 3.10
C THR A 48 -16.07 -1.72 2.75
N GLU A 49 -16.06 -1.35 1.47
CA GLU A 49 -15.42 -0.10 1.01
C GLU A 49 -15.96 1.13 1.75
N ASN A 50 -17.29 1.20 1.94
CA ASN A 50 -17.93 2.26 2.70
C ASN A 50 -17.49 2.27 4.18
N GLY A 51 -17.31 1.08 4.77
CA GLY A 51 -16.82 0.94 6.13
C GLY A 51 -15.38 1.44 6.27
N LEU A 52 -14.50 1.04 5.36
CA LEU A 52 -13.12 1.53 5.34
C LEU A 52 -13.06 3.05 5.11
N SER A 53 -13.82 3.55 4.14
CA SER A 53 -13.89 4.99 3.84
C SER A 53 -14.34 5.80 5.05
N SER A 54 -15.37 5.31 5.76
CA SER A 54 -15.85 5.94 7.00
C SER A 54 -14.78 5.94 8.10
N LEU A 55 -14.05 4.83 8.25
CA LEU A 55 -12.95 4.73 9.22
C LEU A 55 -11.82 5.72 8.90
N LEU A 56 -11.42 5.84 7.63
CA LEU A 56 -10.38 6.79 7.22
C LEU A 56 -10.82 8.23 7.45
N PHE A 57 -12.09 8.56 7.22
CA PHE A 57 -12.62 9.91 7.39
C PHE A 57 -12.55 10.40 8.85
N ILE A 58 -12.74 9.50 9.82
CA ILE A 58 -12.68 9.84 11.26
C ILE A 58 -11.26 9.73 11.86
N SER A 59 -10.28 9.27 11.07
CA SER A 59 -8.89 9.01 11.51
C SER A 59 -7.91 10.04 10.97
N LEU A 60 -8.13 11.33 11.28
CA LEU A 60 -7.32 12.44 10.74
C LEU A 60 -5.85 12.40 11.17
N GLY A 61 -5.54 11.70 12.27
CA GLY A 61 -4.18 11.48 12.77
C GLY A 61 -3.41 10.34 12.11
N LEU A 62 -4.01 9.63 11.14
CA LEU A 62 -3.48 8.37 10.62
C LEU A 62 -2.15 8.57 9.88
N GLU A 63 -1.14 7.83 10.30
CA GLU A 63 0.22 7.82 9.73
C GLU A 63 0.49 6.56 8.91
N ARG A 64 -0.12 5.43 9.29
CA ARG A 64 0.12 4.12 8.67
C ARG A 64 -1.19 3.37 8.43
N LEU A 65 -1.41 2.97 7.18
CA LEU A 65 -2.52 2.10 6.78
C LEU A 65 -1.96 0.80 6.20
N GLU A 66 -2.32 -0.34 6.81
CA GLU A 66 -1.87 -1.67 6.42
C GLU A 66 -3.09 -2.56 6.17
N LEU A 67 -3.28 -3.01 4.94
CA LEU A 67 -4.33 -3.94 4.54
C LEU A 67 -3.68 -5.21 4.01
N ARG A 68 -4.03 -6.36 4.59
CA ARG A 68 -3.52 -7.67 4.18
C ARG A 68 -4.68 -8.62 3.99
N HIS A 69 -4.75 -9.29 2.85
CA HIS A 69 -5.79 -10.30 2.58
C HIS A 69 -7.23 -9.80 2.79
N CYS A 70 -7.50 -8.52 2.52
CA CYS A 70 -8.84 -7.92 2.63
C CYS A 70 -9.56 -7.99 1.27
N SER A 71 -10.01 -9.19 0.90
CA SER A 71 -10.55 -9.51 -0.43
C SER A 71 -11.91 -8.87 -0.77
N THR A 72 -12.58 -8.27 0.22
CA THR A 72 -13.88 -7.59 0.00
C THR A 72 -13.74 -6.18 -0.57
N ILE A 73 -12.52 -5.63 -0.61
CA ILE A 73 -12.23 -4.28 -1.10
C ILE A 73 -11.88 -4.37 -2.58
N LYS A 74 -12.70 -3.77 -3.46
CA LYS A 74 -12.45 -3.70 -4.91
C LYS A 74 -11.77 -2.38 -5.29
N SER A 75 -12.08 -1.29 -4.59
CA SER A 75 -11.46 0.02 -4.75
C SER A 75 -11.04 0.59 -3.39
N LEU A 76 -9.75 0.91 -3.26
CA LEU A 76 -9.21 1.64 -2.12
C LEU A 76 -9.03 3.10 -2.51
N LYS A 77 -9.82 3.99 -1.88
CA LYS A 77 -9.71 5.44 -2.07
C LYS A 77 -9.33 6.10 -0.76
N ILE A 78 -8.11 6.60 -0.68
CA ILE A 78 -7.58 7.26 0.50
C ILE A 78 -7.81 8.77 0.33
N PRO A 79 -8.53 9.42 1.26
CA PRO A 79 -8.76 10.86 1.20
C PRO A 79 -7.46 11.63 1.48
N CYS A 80 -7.54 12.97 1.51
CA CYS A 80 -6.39 13.85 1.77
C CYS A 80 -5.93 13.78 3.25
N LEU A 81 -5.35 12.64 3.64
CA LEU A 81 -4.83 12.40 4.98
C LEU A 81 -3.42 13.00 5.11
N GLN A 82 -3.34 14.15 5.77
CA GLN A 82 -2.12 14.95 5.88
C GLN A 82 -0.95 14.22 6.56
N ARG A 83 -1.24 13.27 7.47
CA ARG A 83 -0.19 12.57 8.23
C ARG A 83 0.18 11.20 7.65
N LEU A 84 -0.59 10.70 6.67
CA LEU A 84 -0.38 9.37 6.14
C LEU A 84 0.93 9.34 5.35
N SER A 85 1.91 8.61 5.90
CA SER A 85 3.26 8.50 5.34
C SER A 85 3.57 7.09 4.84
N TYR A 86 2.80 6.10 5.29
CA TYR A 86 2.97 4.69 4.93
C TYR A 86 1.66 4.04 4.52
N LEU A 87 1.67 3.44 3.33
CA LEU A 87 0.59 2.62 2.82
C LEU A 87 1.11 1.22 2.47
N GLU A 88 0.41 0.20 2.95
CA GLU A 88 0.66 -1.19 2.60
C GLU A 88 -0.63 -1.87 2.22
N VAL A 89 -0.63 -2.52 1.05
CA VAL A 89 -1.72 -3.34 0.55
C VAL A 89 -1.15 -4.65 0.05
N MET A 90 -1.40 -5.73 0.77
CA MET A 90 -0.83 -7.04 0.48
C MET A 90 -1.95 -8.01 0.18
N THR A 91 -1.86 -8.71 -0.95
CA THR A 91 -2.66 -9.91 -1.25
C THR A 91 -4.18 -9.71 -1.06
N CYS A 92 -4.68 -8.51 -1.36
CA CYS A 92 -6.11 -8.20 -1.33
C CYS A 92 -6.78 -8.63 -2.64
N ASP A 93 -7.15 -9.90 -2.71
CA ASP A 93 -7.72 -10.52 -3.91
C ASP A 93 -9.03 -9.83 -4.31
N GLY A 94 -9.14 -9.36 -5.56
CA GLY A 94 -10.31 -8.63 -6.06
C GLY A 94 -10.16 -7.11 -6.09
N LEU A 95 -9.10 -6.56 -5.49
CA LEU A 95 -8.74 -5.16 -5.64
C LEU A 95 -8.42 -4.84 -7.10
N ARG A 96 -8.90 -3.68 -7.58
CA ARG A 96 -8.72 -3.19 -8.96
C ARG A 96 -8.12 -1.79 -9.02
N VAL A 97 -8.37 -0.98 -7.98
CA VAL A 97 -7.95 0.43 -7.96
C VAL A 97 -7.42 0.79 -6.58
N ILE A 98 -6.26 1.46 -6.55
CA ILE A 98 -5.72 2.17 -5.39
C ILE A 98 -5.56 3.63 -5.81
N GLU A 99 -6.31 4.52 -5.17
CA GLU A 99 -6.19 5.97 -5.33
C GLU A 99 -5.85 6.58 -3.97
N SER A 100 -4.77 7.35 -3.90
CA SER A 100 -4.40 8.10 -2.70
C SER A 100 -4.26 9.58 -3.00
N LYS A 101 -4.92 10.40 -2.18
CA LYS A 101 -4.77 11.86 -2.15
C LYS A 101 -3.94 12.34 -0.97
N ALA A 102 -3.30 11.43 -0.23
CA ALA A 102 -2.45 11.79 0.90
C ALA A 102 -1.17 12.48 0.38
N PRO A 103 -0.92 13.76 0.74
CA PRO A 103 0.21 14.50 0.20
C PRO A 103 1.54 13.94 0.70
N ASN A 104 1.61 13.55 1.98
CA ASN A 104 2.87 13.15 2.63
C ASN A 104 3.20 11.65 2.52
N LEU A 105 2.59 10.95 1.55
CA LEU A 105 2.82 9.51 1.36
C LEU A 105 4.23 9.28 0.81
N SER A 106 5.11 8.73 1.63
CA SER A 106 6.53 8.54 1.29
C SER A 106 6.96 7.08 1.13
N SER A 107 6.15 6.15 1.65
CA SER A 107 6.42 4.72 1.58
C SER A 107 5.18 3.97 1.12
N PHE A 108 5.32 3.16 0.07
CA PHE A 108 4.23 2.38 -0.45
C PHE A 108 4.64 0.93 -0.76
N ARG A 109 3.96 -0.01 -0.12
CA ARG A 109 4.14 -1.45 -0.32
C ARG A 109 2.90 -2.03 -0.97
N PHE A 110 3.11 -2.81 -2.02
CA PHE A 110 2.01 -3.46 -2.72
C PHE A 110 2.41 -4.87 -3.13
N ALA A 111 1.59 -5.84 -2.75
CA ALA A 111 1.64 -7.20 -3.28
C ALA A 111 0.30 -7.52 -3.92
N GLY A 112 0.31 -7.77 -5.22
CA GLY A 112 -0.91 -7.95 -5.99
C GLY A 112 -0.66 -7.89 -7.50
N ASP A 113 -1.75 -7.97 -8.27
CA ASP A 113 -1.68 -8.01 -9.73
C ASP A 113 -1.24 -6.65 -10.32
N LEU A 114 -0.37 -6.66 -11.35
CA LEU A 114 0.06 -5.46 -12.07
C LEU A 114 -1.09 -4.71 -12.76
N ARG A 115 -2.22 -5.39 -13.04
CA ARG A 115 -3.43 -4.79 -13.62
C ARG A 115 -4.17 -3.87 -12.66
N VAL A 116 -3.82 -3.88 -11.37
CA VAL A 116 -4.38 -2.95 -10.40
C VAL A 116 -3.92 -1.54 -10.74
N GLN A 117 -4.87 -0.64 -10.98
CA GLN A 117 -4.57 0.75 -11.26
C GLN A 117 -4.15 1.45 -9.97
N VAL A 118 -2.92 1.98 -9.95
CA VAL A 118 -2.36 2.66 -8.78
C VAL A 118 -2.09 4.11 -9.09
N SER A 119 -2.75 5.01 -8.37
CA SER A 119 -2.55 6.47 -8.42
C SER A 119 -2.25 6.98 -7.02
N LEU A 120 -1.04 7.52 -6.82
CA LEU A 120 -0.53 7.91 -5.50
C LEU A 120 -0.18 9.40 -5.51
N GLY A 121 -1.20 10.26 -5.53
CA GLY A 121 -1.10 11.71 -5.34
C GLY A 121 0.21 12.34 -5.85
N GLU A 122 0.93 13.01 -4.96
CA GLU A 122 2.26 13.57 -5.22
C GLU A 122 3.34 12.48 -5.18
N THR A 123 3.51 11.75 -6.29
CA THR A 123 4.47 10.65 -6.39
C THR A 123 5.92 11.06 -6.16
N VAL A 124 6.25 12.33 -6.33
CA VAL A 124 7.56 12.92 -6.01
C VAL A 124 7.96 12.79 -4.54
N GLN A 125 7.00 12.58 -3.64
CA GLN A 125 7.25 12.36 -2.22
C GLN A 125 7.62 10.90 -1.89
N ILE A 126 7.35 9.98 -2.81
CA ILE A 126 7.59 8.56 -2.61
C ILE A 126 9.09 8.27 -2.66
N LYS A 127 9.63 7.83 -1.53
CA LYS A 127 11.03 7.48 -1.34
C LYS A 127 11.26 5.98 -1.28
N GLN A 128 10.21 5.21 -0.99
CA GLN A 128 10.33 3.77 -0.73
C GLN A 128 9.21 2.99 -1.37
N ILE A 129 9.59 2.03 -2.19
CA ILE A 129 8.65 1.11 -2.83
C ILE A 129 9.02 -0.33 -2.49
N TYR A 130 8.01 -1.09 -2.10
CA TYR A 130 8.03 -2.54 -2.15
C TYR A 130 6.98 -3.02 -3.15
N ARG A 131 7.37 -3.92 -4.04
CA ARG A 131 6.47 -4.59 -4.98
C ARG A 131 6.66 -6.09 -4.95
N LEU A 132 5.54 -6.81 -4.89
CA LEU A 132 5.48 -8.25 -5.13
C LEU A 132 4.40 -8.53 -6.17
N CYS A 133 4.82 -9.00 -7.35
CA CYS A 133 3.92 -9.38 -8.45
C CYS A 133 4.71 -10.15 -9.50
N ASN A 134 4.04 -10.78 -10.46
CA ASN A 134 4.72 -11.19 -11.70
C ASN A 134 5.22 -9.95 -12.45
N ASP A 135 6.32 -10.08 -13.19
CA ASP A 135 6.92 -9.01 -14.00
C ASP A 135 7.27 -7.75 -13.21
N ALA A 136 7.55 -7.90 -11.90
CA ALA A 136 7.84 -6.78 -11.02
C ALA A 136 9.12 -6.03 -11.40
N ALA A 137 10.12 -6.74 -11.94
CA ALA A 137 11.37 -6.13 -12.40
C ALA A 137 11.14 -5.32 -13.68
N PHE A 138 10.34 -5.85 -14.62
CA PHE A 138 9.91 -5.09 -15.80
C PHE A 138 9.17 -3.80 -15.40
N TYR A 139 8.14 -3.89 -14.56
CA TYR A 139 7.40 -2.72 -14.07
C TYR A 139 8.31 -1.69 -13.41
N ALA A 140 9.24 -2.15 -12.57
CA ALA A 140 10.16 -1.27 -11.88
C ALA A 140 11.07 -0.52 -12.85
N ARG A 141 11.45 -1.11 -13.97
CA ARG A 141 12.31 -0.46 -14.97
C ARG A 141 11.55 0.53 -15.85
N THR A 142 10.30 0.23 -16.21
CA THR A 142 9.54 1.02 -17.19
C THR A 142 8.76 2.17 -16.56
N GLU A 143 8.12 1.93 -15.41
CA GLU A 143 7.17 2.88 -14.82
C GLU A 143 7.77 3.72 -13.69
N LEU A 144 8.61 3.13 -12.83
CA LEU A 144 9.08 3.81 -11.61
C LEU A 144 10.03 4.99 -11.85
N PRO A 145 10.97 4.95 -12.83
CA PRO A 145 11.92 6.04 -13.02
C PRO A 145 11.25 7.37 -13.38
N SER A 146 10.17 7.33 -14.17
CA SER A 146 9.39 8.50 -14.57
C SER A 146 8.36 8.89 -13.51
N SER A 147 7.66 7.91 -12.91
CA SER A 147 6.60 8.19 -11.94
C SER A 147 7.12 8.57 -10.55
N MET A 148 8.28 8.05 -10.13
CA MET A 148 8.83 8.22 -8.78
C MET A 148 10.32 8.57 -8.84
N PRO A 149 10.67 9.76 -9.36
CA PRO A 149 12.07 10.13 -9.64
C PRO A 149 12.95 10.22 -8.38
N ASN A 150 12.37 10.45 -7.21
CA ASN A 150 13.07 10.61 -5.93
C ASN A 150 13.21 9.30 -5.13
N LEU A 151 13.03 8.15 -5.77
CA LEU A 151 13.05 6.86 -5.09
C LEU A 151 14.44 6.57 -4.47
N GLU A 152 14.48 6.37 -3.16
CA GLU A 152 15.70 6.09 -2.41
C GLU A 152 15.86 4.59 -2.08
N ARG A 153 14.74 3.86 -1.91
CA ARG A 153 14.75 2.41 -1.64
C ARG A 153 13.74 1.68 -2.52
N LEU A 154 14.23 0.67 -3.23
CA LEU A 154 13.44 -0.17 -4.11
C LEU A 154 13.62 -1.64 -3.70
N LEU A 155 12.49 -2.26 -3.35
CA LEU A 155 12.42 -3.69 -3.05
C LEU A 155 11.44 -4.33 -4.02
N ILE A 156 11.93 -5.29 -4.80
CA ILE A 156 11.16 -5.97 -5.82
C ILE A 156 11.22 -7.46 -5.53
N HIS A 157 10.05 -8.09 -5.48
CA HIS A 157 9.90 -9.52 -5.49
C HIS A 157 9.09 -9.88 -6.72
N SER A 158 9.64 -10.72 -7.59
CA SER A 158 8.93 -11.23 -8.75
C SER A 158 8.81 -12.74 -8.68
N ASP A 159 7.62 -13.30 -8.78
CA ASP A 159 7.45 -14.76 -8.79
C ASP A 159 7.86 -15.35 -10.15
N THR A 160 7.60 -14.60 -11.24
CA THR A 160 7.95 -14.94 -12.62
C THR A 160 8.21 -13.68 -13.45
N GLU A 161 9.17 -13.72 -14.38
CA GLU A 161 9.42 -12.65 -15.36
C GLU A 161 9.25 -13.19 -16.79
N MET A 162 8.29 -12.66 -17.54
CA MET A 162 8.00 -13.09 -18.91
C MET A 162 8.85 -12.35 -19.96
N VAL A 163 9.59 -11.32 -19.58
CA VAL A 163 10.24 -10.39 -20.52
C VAL A 163 11.76 -10.61 -20.60
N ASN A 164 12.22 -11.16 -21.72
CA ASN A 164 13.64 -11.28 -22.10
C ASN A 164 14.01 -10.29 -23.22
N THR A 165 13.35 -9.12 -23.28
CA THR A 165 13.66 -8.11 -24.30
C THR A 165 14.79 -7.21 -23.81
N GLN A 166 15.74 -6.94 -24.71
CA GLN A 166 16.74 -5.90 -24.52
C GLN A 166 16.02 -4.56 -24.45
N MET A 167 15.97 -3.96 -23.27
CA MET A 167 15.26 -2.71 -23.03
C MET A 167 16.23 -1.59 -22.66
N LEU A 168 15.86 -0.37 -23.06
CA LEU A 168 16.64 0.85 -22.87
C LEU A 168 17.05 1.04 -21.39
N PRO A 169 18.23 1.60 -21.12
CA PRO A 169 18.64 1.92 -19.75
C PRO A 169 17.67 2.96 -19.19
N SER A 170 17.00 2.62 -18.09
CA SER A 170 16.40 3.62 -17.21
C SER A 170 17.39 3.95 -16.09
N LYS A 171 17.18 5.06 -15.38
CA LYS A 171 18.13 5.51 -14.37
C LYS A 171 17.41 6.02 -13.13
N PHE A 172 17.73 5.42 -12.00
CA PHE A 172 17.36 5.97 -10.69
C PHE A 172 18.49 6.86 -10.18
N TYR A 173 18.24 8.17 -10.12
CA TYR A 173 19.27 9.13 -9.71
C TYR A 173 19.52 9.16 -8.20
N HIS A 174 18.54 8.74 -7.40
CA HIS A 174 18.57 8.87 -5.94
C HIS A 174 18.54 7.53 -5.19
N LEU A 175 18.60 6.41 -5.91
CA LEU A 175 18.50 5.09 -5.32
C LEU A 175 19.74 4.76 -4.48
N LYS A 176 19.52 4.45 -3.21
CA LYS A 176 20.56 4.09 -2.22
C LYS A 176 20.50 2.63 -1.84
N TYR A 177 19.32 2.02 -1.94
CA TYR A 177 19.09 0.63 -1.57
C TYR A 177 18.25 -0.07 -2.63
N LEU A 178 18.78 -1.18 -3.13
CA LEU A 178 18.13 -2.03 -4.11
C LEU A 178 18.13 -3.47 -3.59
N ASN A 179 16.94 -4.08 -3.54
CA ASN A 179 16.77 -5.49 -3.26
C ASN A 179 15.87 -6.08 -4.33
N ILE A 180 16.37 -7.11 -5.02
CA ILE A 180 15.66 -7.82 -6.06
C ILE A 180 15.65 -9.30 -5.69
N ALA A 181 14.46 -9.85 -5.51
CA ALA A 181 14.21 -11.26 -5.36
C ALA A 181 13.40 -11.74 -6.57
N LEU A 182 13.90 -12.74 -7.30
CA LEU A 182 13.25 -13.27 -8.50
C LEU A 182 13.06 -14.77 -8.34
N GLY A 183 11.83 -15.22 -8.55
CA GLY A 183 11.44 -16.61 -8.69
C GLY A 183 11.53 -17.06 -10.15
N GLY A 184 11.63 -18.37 -10.35
CA GLY A 184 11.77 -19.01 -11.66
C GLY A 184 13.22 -19.36 -12.00
N GLY A 185 13.45 -20.62 -12.39
CA GLY A 185 14.77 -21.10 -12.79
C GLY A 185 15.11 -20.62 -14.20
N THR A 186 16.37 -20.21 -14.39
CA THR A 186 17.05 -19.87 -15.67
C THR A 186 17.02 -18.41 -16.16
N TYR A 187 16.96 -17.40 -15.29
CA TYR A 187 17.24 -16.01 -15.73
C TYR A 187 18.71 -15.63 -15.50
N ASP A 188 19.32 -15.03 -16.51
CA ASP A 188 20.60 -14.36 -16.36
C ASP A 188 20.37 -13.04 -15.62
N TYR A 189 20.59 -13.07 -14.30
CA TYR A 189 20.39 -11.95 -13.37
C TYR A 189 21.09 -10.65 -13.82
N LEU A 190 22.12 -10.75 -14.67
CA LEU A 190 22.88 -9.61 -15.17
C LEU A 190 22.15 -8.84 -16.29
N SER A 191 21.15 -9.45 -16.95
CA SER A 191 20.32 -8.77 -17.96
C SER A 191 19.31 -7.77 -17.36
N LEU A 192 19.10 -7.86 -16.04
CA LEU A 192 18.16 -7.03 -15.29
C LEU A 192 18.76 -5.72 -14.75
N ALA A 193 19.91 -5.28 -15.27
CA ALA A 193 20.53 -4.01 -14.93
C ALA A 193 19.50 -2.86 -15.04
N LEU A 194 19.09 -2.37 -13.86
CA LEU A 194 18.25 -1.20 -13.62
C LEU A 194 19.05 0.10 -13.74
#